data_AF-A0A511GZ26-F1
#
_entry.id   AF-A0A511GZ26-F1
#
_cell.length_a   1.000
_cell.length_b   1.000
_cell.length_c   1.000
_cell.angle_alpha   90.00
_cell.angle_beta   90.00
_cell.angle_gamma   90.00
#
_symmetry.space_group_name_H-M   'P 1'
#
loop_
_entity.id
_entity.type
_entity.pdbx_description
1 polymer ?
#
loop_
_entity_poly.entity_id
_entity_poly.type
_entity_poly.pdbx_seq_one_letter_code
_entity_poly.pdbx_strand_id
1 'polypeptide(L)'
;MDFKKIENIFLLAFVLLNIYLLVSFISRTDLQYATTNPTQDFTSDMRDRGIEYPQTLPEVESEVYYMQADANILLEENAESLKNQAGSVDSEGTLYTSILTDPIELEGNPEDGFTEADRTLLDEFVNSSSVLFGDQYKYLRYDREGSRFIYSQMVNGIPVGDGTSEISFIYGSDGDIISYQQTYAGPMKEQGSSDELITAERAIEILFQNNELESGSKVETPILAYQRTLNLENLSMYGPIWLIPVTNSNDSEVFRVDAIDTNGRILSDPTNKPDLEEIDELEDTSDMQEPTEAEE
;
A
#
# COMPACT_ATOMS: atom_id res chain seq x y z
N MET A 1 -65.65 3.61 -13.54
CA MET A 1 -64.25 3.46 -13.98
C MET A 1 -63.98 1.98 -14.14
N ASP A 2 -63.51 1.56 -15.31
CA ASP A 2 -63.35 0.14 -15.65
C ASP A 2 -62.18 -0.47 -14.87
N PHE A 3 -62.45 -0.92 -13.64
CA PHE A 3 -61.47 -1.50 -12.74
C PHE A 3 -60.72 -2.69 -13.36
N LYS A 4 -61.43 -3.50 -14.16
CA LYS A 4 -60.87 -4.60 -14.95
C LYS A 4 -59.87 -4.16 -16.02
N LYS A 5 -60.02 -2.94 -16.57
CA LYS A 5 -59.06 -2.41 -17.56
C LYS A 5 -57.78 -1.94 -16.87
N ILE A 6 -57.90 -1.33 -15.69
CA ILE A 6 -56.74 -0.90 -14.89
C ILE A 6 -55.97 -2.11 -14.34
N GLU A 7 -56.67 -3.14 -13.87
CA GLU A 7 -56.07 -4.39 -13.39
C GLU A 7 -55.24 -5.10 -14.48
N ASN A 8 -55.78 -5.19 -15.70
CA ASN A 8 -55.07 -5.81 -16.82
C ASN A 8 -53.83 -5.01 -17.26
N ILE A 9 -53.89 -3.67 -17.20
CA ILE A 9 -52.73 -2.81 -17.51
C ILE A 9 -51.63 -3.00 -16.46
N PHE A 10 -52.00 -3.09 -15.18
CA PHE A 10 -51.05 -3.30 -14.09
C PHE A 10 -50.37 -4.67 -14.18
N LEU A 11 -51.15 -5.72 -14.50
CA LEU A 11 -50.62 -7.07 -14.71
C LEU A 11 -49.65 -7.11 -15.91
N LEU A 12 -49.99 -6.45 -17.01
CA LEU A 12 -49.13 -6.36 -18.19
C LEU A 12 -47.81 -5.62 -17.89
N ALA A 13 -47.88 -4.50 -17.16
CA ALA A 13 -46.70 -3.74 -16.76
C ALA A 13 -45.79 -4.55 -15.82
N PHE A 14 -46.37 -5.31 -14.89
CA PHE A 14 -45.61 -6.17 -13.97
C PHE A 14 -44.88 -7.29 -14.72
N VAL A 15 -45.52 -7.91 -15.72
CA VAL A 15 -44.87 -8.94 -16.56
C VAL A 15 -43.72 -8.35 -17.37
N LEU A 16 -43.88 -7.17 -17.96
CA LEU A 16 -42.81 -6.49 -18.70
C LEU A 16 -41.63 -6.13 -17.80
N LEU A 17 -41.88 -5.66 -16.57
CA LEU A 17 -40.84 -5.39 -15.58
C LEU A 17 -40.09 -6.66 -15.19
N ASN A 18 -40.79 -7.77 -14.95
CA ASN A 18 -40.16 -9.04 -14.61
C ASN A 18 -39.32 -9.61 -15.76
N ILE A 19 -39.76 -9.47 -17.01
CA ILE A 19 -38.96 -9.84 -18.18
C ILE A 19 -37.72 -8.95 -18.26
N TYR A 20 -37.85 -7.63 -18.05
CA TYR A 20 -36.71 -6.72 -18.01
C TYR A 20 -35.72 -7.10 -16.90
N LEU A 21 -36.20 -7.41 -15.70
CA LEU A 21 -35.36 -7.87 -14.60
C LEU A 21 -34.68 -9.21 -14.91
N LEU A 22 -35.39 -10.14 -15.55
CA LEU A 22 -34.84 -11.44 -15.93
C LEU A 22 -33.78 -11.30 -17.04
N VAL A 23 -34.02 -10.46 -18.04
CA VAL A 23 -33.01 -10.12 -19.06
C VAL A 23 -31.83 -9.41 -18.41
N SER A 24 -32.06 -8.41 -17.56
CA SER A 24 -30.98 -7.72 -16.82
C SER A 24 -30.20 -8.66 -15.91
N PHE A 25 -30.87 -9.64 -15.29
CA PHE A 25 -30.24 -10.66 -14.46
C PHE A 25 -29.38 -11.60 -15.31
N ILE A 26 -29.92 -12.13 -16.41
CA ILE A 26 -29.17 -12.98 -17.36
C ILE A 26 -28.02 -12.20 -18.02
N SER A 27 -28.23 -10.96 -18.44
CA SER A 27 -27.19 -10.10 -19.00
C SER A 27 -26.14 -9.67 -17.98
N ARG A 28 -26.49 -9.59 -16.69
CA ARG A 28 -25.50 -9.50 -15.59
C ARG A 28 -24.75 -10.81 -15.37
N THR A 29 -25.25 -11.92 -15.90
CA THR A 29 -24.57 -13.23 -15.90
C THR A 29 -23.66 -13.41 -17.13
N ASP A 30 -23.76 -12.54 -18.14
CA ASP A 30 -22.90 -12.54 -19.34
C ASP A 30 -21.69 -11.57 -19.25
N LEU A 31 -21.31 -11.17 -18.03
CA LEU A 31 -19.93 -10.78 -17.69
C LEU A 31 -19.27 -11.84 -16.80
N GLN A 32 -19.69 -13.11 -16.94
CA GLN A 32 -18.87 -14.23 -16.54
C GLN A 32 -17.74 -14.39 -17.57
N TYR A 33 -16.64 -13.68 -17.36
CA TYR A 33 -15.38 -14.09 -17.95
C TYR A 33 -15.09 -15.51 -17.48
N ALA A 34 -15.01 -16.42 -18.46
CA ALA A 34 -14.41 -17.73 -18.40
C ALA A 34 -14.57 -18.51 -17.08
N THR A 35 -15.57 -19.40 -17.07
CA THR A 35 -15.35 -20.73 -16.50
C THR A 35 -13.97 -21.24 -16.92
N THR A 36 -13.13 -21.54 -15.93
CA THR A 36 -11.91 -22.35 -15.98
C THR A 36 -11.73 -23.14 -17.29
N ASN A 37 -11.13 -22.48 -18.29
CA ASN A 37 -10.47 -23.17 -19.37
C ASN A 37 -9.23 -23.87 -18.78
N PRO A 38 -8.85 -25.04 -19.30
CA PRO A 38 -7.63 -25.71 -18.84
C PRO A 38 -6.48 -24.74 -19.08
N THR A 39 -5.85 -24.29 -17.98
CA THR A 39 -4.55 -23.58 -17.92
C THR A 39 -4.11 -23.04 -19.28
N GLN A 40 -4.68 -21.90 -19.69
CA GLN A 40 -3.94 -21.07 -20.64
C GLN A 40 -2.62 -20.79 -19.97
N ASP A 41 -1.53 -21.26 -20.57
CA ASP A 41 -0.18 -21.10 -20.03
C ASP A 41 0.22 -19.63 -20.19
N PHE A 42 -0.30 -18.78 -19.30
CA PHE A 42 0.03 -17.36 -19.24
C PHE A 42 1.53 -17.17 -19.05
N THR A 43 2.22 -18.14 -18.47
CA THR A 43 3.68 -18.13 -18.35
C THR A 43 4.35 -18.13 -19.73
N SER A 44 3.86 -18.92 -20.69
CA SER A 44 4.35 -18.87 -22.08
C SER A 44 4.07 -17.51 -22.73
N ASP A 45 2.85 -16.99 -22.59
CA ASP A 45 2.44 -15.72 -23.19
C ASP A 45 3.25 -14.53 -22.61
N MET A 46 3.53 -14.53 -21.31
CA MET A 46 4.38 -13.55 -20.64
C MET A 46 5.82 -13.62 -21.15
N ARG A 47 6.38 -14.84 -21.29
CA ARG A 47 7.74 -15.04 -21.82
C ARG A 47 7.89 -14.60 -23.26
N ASP A 48 6.88 -14.83 -24.10
CA ASP A 48 6.87 -14.36 -25.49
C ASP A 48 6.88 -12.83 -25.60
N ARG A 49 6.32 -12.14 -24.58
CA ARG A 49 6.40 -10.68 -24.42
C ARG A 49 7.66 -10.21 -23.69
N GLY A 50 8.57 -11.12 -23.36
CA GLY A 50 9.81 -10.80 -22.65
C GLY A 50 9.60 -10.37 -21.20
N ILE A 51 8.46 -10.69 -20.59
CA ILE A 51 8.18 -10.36 -19.18
C ILE A 51 8.92 -11.38 -18.30
N GLU A 52 9.75 -10.88 -17.39
CA GLU A 52 10.43 -11.69 -16.40
C GLU A 52 9.51 -11.95 -15.20
N TYR A 53 9.45 -13.21 -14.77
CA TYR A 53 8.55 -13.67 -13.72
C TYR A 53 9.33 -14.46 -12.64
N PRO A 54 9.03 -14.27 -11.35
CA PRO A 54 9.74 -14.94 -10.26
C PRO A 54 9.53 -16.45 -10.30
N GLN A 55 10.61 -17.23 -10.26
CA GLN A 55 10.54 -18.70 -10.31
C GLN A 55 9.95 -19.33 -9.04
N THR A 56 9.89 -18.57 -7.95
CA THR A 56 9.36 -19.00 -6.67
C THR A 56 8.41 -17.94 -6.17
N LEU A 57 7.19 -18.37 -5.87
CA LEU A 57 6.13 -17.54 -5.35
C LEU A 57 5.84 -17.91 -3.90
N PRO A 58 5.33 -16.95 -3.10
CA PRO A 58 4.82 -17.28 -1.78
C PRO A 58 3.65 -18.25 -1.88
N GLU A 59 3.59 -19.19 -0.95
CA GLU A 59 2.40 -20.01 -0.73
C GLU A 59 1.29 -19.14 -0.13
N VAL A 60 0.05 -19.53 -0.39
CA VAL A 60 -1.11 -18.83 0.16
C VAL A 60 -1.29 -19.23 1.63
N GLU A 61 -1.38 -18.24 2.51
CA GLU A 61 -1.75 -18.46 3.90
C GLU A 61 -3.19 -18.96 4.01
N SER A 62 -3.41 -20.03 4.78
CA SER A 62 -4.71 -20.71 4.83
C SER A 62 -5.76 -20.03 5.72
N GLU A 63 -5.36 -19.07 6.57
CA GLU A 63 -6.23 -18.41 7.54
C GLU A 63 -5.92 -16.92 7.62
N VAL A 64 -6.46 -16.14 6.69
CA VAL A 64 -6.32 -14.68 6.67
C VAL A 64 -7.69 -14.04 6.94
N TYR A 65 -7.72 -13.03 7.81
CA TYR A 65 -8.93 -12.37 8.29
C TYR A 65 -8.91 -10.89 7.92
N TYR A 66 -10.07 -10.26 7.88
CA TYR A 66 -10.11 -8.80 7.95
C TYR A 66 -9.62 -8.32 9.31
N MET A 67 -8.92 -7.20 9.31
CA MET A 67 -8.41 -6.59 10.54
C MET A 67 -9.16 -5.28 10.81
N GLN A 68 -9.57 -5.08 12.06
CA GLN A 68 -10.10 -3.81 12.54
C GLN A 68 -9.07 -3.10 13.42
N ALA A 69 -8.85 -1.82 13.16
CA ALA A 69 -8.13 -0.91 14.04
C ALA A 69 -9.10 0.15 14.58
N ASP A 70 -9.02 0.46 15.87
CA ASP A 70 -9.77 1.57 16.45
C ASP A 70 -9.04 2.89 16.13
N ALA A 71 -9.78 3.97 15.86
CA ALA A 71 -9.19 5.29 15.63
C ALA A 71 -8.42 5.74 16.88
N ASN A 72 -7.22 6.29 16.68
CA ASN A 72 -6.33 6.63 17.78
C ASN A 72 -5.37 7.76 17.38
N ILE A 73 -4.80 8.41 18.41
CA ILE A 73 -3.78 9.46 18.29
C ILE A 73 -2.52 9.04 19.07
N LEU A 74 -2.20 7.74 19.06
CA LEU A 74 -1.14 7.18 19.91
C LEU A 74 0.24 7.77 19.61
N LEU A 75 0.47 8.23 18.38
CA LEU A 75 1.71 8.95 18.04
C LEU A 75 1.78 10.29 18.77
N GLU A 76 0.71 11.09 18.73
CA GLU A 76 0.61 12.36 19.48
C GLU A 76 0.79 12.16 20.98
N GLU A 77 0.09 11.19 21.55
CA GLU A 77 0.13 10.90 23.00
C GLU A 77 1.52 10.49 23.50
N ASN A 78 2.37 9.92 22.63
CA ASN A 78 3.67 9.38 23.00
C ASN A 78 4.86 10.17 22.40
N ALA A 79 4.62 11.18 21.55
CA ALA A 79 5.67 11.93 20.86
C ALA A 79 6.67 12.60 21.82
N GLU A 80 6.22 13.07 22.99
CA GLU A 80 7.09 13.70 24.01
C GLU A 80 8.16 12.76 24.58
N SER A 81 7.98 11.45 24.43
CA SER A 81 8.95 10.43 24.89
C SER A 81 10.20 10.38 24.00
N LEU A 82 10.08 10.79 22.73
CA LEU A 82 11.18 10.84 21.78
C LEU A 82 12.17 11.94 22.17
N LYS A 83 13.47 11.66 22.07
CA LYS A 83 14.56 12.56 22.48
C LYS A 83 15.55 12.72 21.33
N ASN A 84 16.27 13.85 21.31
CA ASN A 84 17.36 14.15 20.37
C ASN A 84 16.94 14.26 18.89
N GLN A 85 15.68 14.61 18.63
CA GLN A 85 15.17 14.79 17.28
C GLN A 85 14.20 15.96 17.23
N ALA A 86 14.16 16.66 16.09
CA ALA A 86 13.22 17.73 15.83
C ALA A 86 12.04 17.14 15.07
N GLY A 87 11.02 16.70 15.82
CA GLY A 87 9.83 16.12 15.21
C GLY A 87 8.53 16.73 15.71
N SER A 88 7.50 16.58 14.89
CA SER A 88 6.16 17.09 15.11
C SER A 88 5.13 16.08 14.66
N VAL A 89 3.97 16.10 15.30
CA VAL A 89 2.79 15.38 14.83
C VAL A 89 1.89 16.34 14.07
N ASP A 90 1.24 15.85 13.03
CA ASP A 90 0.24 16.57 12.27
C ASP A 90 -1.00 16.93 13.12
N SER A 91 -1.90 17.75 12.55
CA SER A 91 -3.11 18.19 13.27
C SER A 91 -4.10 17.06 13.59
N GLU A 92 -4.02 15.94 12.88
CA GLU A 92 -4.90 14.79 13.10
C GLU A 92 -4.33 13.80 14.13
N GLY A 93 -3.06 13.95 14.54
CA GLY A 93 -2.43 13.07 15.52
C GLY A 93 -1.93 11.74 14.95
N THR A 94 -1.89 11.59 13.62
CA THR A 94 -1.72 10.31 12.90
C THR A 94 -0.43 10.19 12.12
N LEU A 95 0.23 11.30 11.83
CA LEU A 95 1.52 11.35 11.14
C LEU A 95 2.54 12.07 12.00
N TYR A 96 3.59 11.35 12.39
CA TYR A 96 4.77 11.93 13.01
C TYR A 96 5.86 12.14 11.96
N THR A 97 6.43 13.34 11.89
CA THR A 97 7.56 13.67 11.02
C THR A 97 8.74 14.09 11.89
N SER A 98 9.92 13.58 11.59
CA SER A 98 11.14 13.92 12.33
C SER A 98 12.32 14.15 11.42
N ILE A 99 12.95 15.31 11.59
CA ILE A 99 14.26 15.60 11.02
C ILE A 99 15.32 15.11 12.02
N LEU A 100 16.27 14.32 11.54
CA LEU A 100 17.34 13.80 12.36
C LEU A 100 18.41 14.87 12.55
N THR A 101 18.79 15.10 13.81
CA THR A 101 19.83 16.08 14.14
C THR A 101 21.18 15.66 13.57
N ASP A 102 21.47 14.36 13.67
CA ASP A 102 22.62 13.69 13.08
C ASP A 102 22.08 12.69 12.04
N PRO A 103 22.47 12.78 10.76
CA PRO A 103 22.07 11.82 9.74
C PRO A 103 22.52 10.40 10.08
N ILE A 104 21.76 9.42 9.62
CA ILE A 104 22.18 8.01 9.70
C ILE A 104 23.03 7.73 8.46
N GLU A 105 24.35 7.68 8.66
CA GLU A 105 25.31 7.40 7.60
C GLU A 105 25.15 5.96 7.08
N LEU A 106 24.87 5.82 5.78
CA LEU A 106 24.79 4.52 5.11
C LEU A 106 26.09 4.25 4.33
N GLU A 107 26.48 2.98 4.22
CA GLU A 107 27.64 2.57 3.41
C GLU A 107 27.34 2.63 1.91
N GLY A 108 26.10 2.31 1.54
CA GLY A 108 25.60 2.37 0.17
C GLY A 108 25.02 3.72 -0.21
N ASN A 109 24.70 3.87 -1.50
CA ASN A 109 24.11 5.10 -2.04
C ASN A 109 23.14 4.77 -3.19
N PRO A 110 22.37 5.76 -3.70
CA PRO A 110 21.37 5.51 -4.75
C PRO A 110 21.94 5.07 -6.12
N GLU A 111 23.23 5.31 -6.37
CA GLU A 111 23.93 4.92 -7.61
C GLU A 111 24.50 3.50 -7.52
N ASP A 112 25.23 3.20 -6.45
CA ASP A 112 25.93 1.93 -6.21
C ASP A 112 25.03 0.85 -5.58
N GLY A 113 23.91 1.27 -4.98
CA GLY A 113 22.98 0.45 -4.22
C GLY A 113 23.31 0.39 -2.73
N PHE A 114 22.30 -0.03 -1.96
CA PHE A 114 22.40 -0.18 -0.51
C PHE A 114 22.75 -1.62 -0.09
N THR A 115 23.45 -1.75 1.02
CA THR A 115 24.02 -2.99 1.51
C THR A 115 23.13 -3.66 2.57
N GLU A 116 23.48 -4.89 2.96
CA GLU A 116 22.84 -5.55 4.10
C GLU A 116 23.20 -4.89 5.45
N ALA A 117 24.38 -4.27 5.54
CA ALA A 117 24.79 -3.51 6.72
C ALA A 117 23.89 -2.28 6.91
N ASP A 118 23.56 -1.57 5.82
CA ASP A 118 22.63 -0.43 5.83
C ASP A 118 21.26 -0.85 6.37
N ARG A 119 20.71 -1.97 5.86
CA ARG A 119 19.43 -2.50 6.37
C ARG A 119 19.49 -2.87 7.85
N THR A 120 20.59 -3.45 8.29
CA THR A 120 20.79 -3.81 9.71
C THR A 120 20.80 -2.57 10.59
N LEU A 121 21.48 -1.51 10.14
CA LEU A 121 21.54 -0.23 10.83
C LEU A 121 20.15 0.42 10.96
N LEU A 122 19.36 0.41 9.88
CA LEU A 122 17.98 0.90 9.88
C LEU A 122 17.09 0.06 10.80
N ASP A 123 17.23 -1.26 10.79
CA ASP A 123 16.52 -2.15 11.71
C ASP A 123 16.85 -1.82 13.18
N GLU A 124 18.12 -1.56 13.50
CA GLU A 124 18.53 -1.14 14.84
C GLU A 124 17.90 0.20 15.24
N PHE A 125 17.85 1.17 14.32
CA PHE A 125 17.21 2.46 14.56
C PHE A 125 15.71 2.31 14.80
N VAL A 126 15.01 1.52 13.99
CA VAL A 126 13.58 1.23 14.17
C VAL A 126 13.32 0.61 15.54
N ASN A 127 14.15 -0.33 15.99
CA ASN A 127 13.97 -0.99 17.28
C ASN A 127 14.50 -0.17 18.48
N SER A 128 15.01 1.03 18.24
CA SER A 128 15.53 1.92 19.28
C SER A 128 14.41 2.72 19.97
N SER A 129 14.76 3.50 20.99
CA SER A 129 13.82 4.46 21.61
C SER A 129 13.55 5.71 20.79
N SER A 130 14.18 5.85 19.62
CA SER A 130 13.97 6.99 18.72
C SER A 130 12.75 6.83 17.83
N VAL A 131 12.13 5.65 17.80
CA VAL A 131 10.91 5.38 17.03
C VAL A 131 9.83 4.81 17.95
N LEU A 132 8.60 5.29 17.81
CA LEU A 132 7.48 4.79 18.61
C LEU A 132 7.04 3.43 18.07
N PHE A 133 6.80 2.46 18.95
CA PHE A 133 6.26 1.14 18.57
C PHE A 133 7.07 0.41 17.48
N GLY A 134 8.36 0.72 17.34
CA GLY A 134 9.18 0.22 16.24
C GLY A 134 9.36 -1.29 16.22
N ASP A 135 9.18 -1.95 17.36
CA ASP A 135 9.17 -3.42 17.49
C ASP A 135 8.05 -4.10 16.67
N GLN A 136 7.01 -3.34 16.30
CA GLN A 136 5.92 -3.82 15.47
C GLN A 136 6.18 -3.66 13.96
N TYR A 137 7.27 -3.01 13.56
CA TYR A 137 7.56 -2.73 12.17
C TYR A 137 8.63 -3.67 11.61
N LYS A 138 8.50 -3.99 10.33
CA LYS A 138 9.52 -4.71 9.57
C LYS A 138 9.73 -4.06 8.22
N TYR A 139 10.95 -4.20 7.71
CA TYR A 139 11.29 -3.77 6.37
C TYR A 139 10.33 -4.42 5.36
N LEU A 140 9.70 -3.59 4.53
CA LEU A 140 8.77 -4.01 3.49
C LEU A 140 9.44 -3.93 2.11
N ARG A 141 9.91 -2.73 1.73
CA ARG A 141 10.51 -2.50 0.42
C ARG A 141 11.37 -1.24 0.39
N TYR A 142 12.15 -1.12 -0.68
CA TYR A 142 12.89 0.07 -1.05
C TYR A 142 12.14 0.77 -2.19
N ASP A 143 11.92 2.07 -2.03
CA ASP A 143 11.21 2.91 -2.99
C ASP A 143 12.21 3.91 -3.57
N ARG A 144 12.77 3.55 -4.73
CA ARG A 144 13.83 4.34 -5.36
C ARG A 144 13.32 5.69 -5.84
N GLU A 145 12.10 5.74 -6.39
CA GLU A 145 11.52 6.98 -6.92
C GLU A 145 11.23 7.97 -5.80
N GLY A 146 10.64 7.50 -4.71
CA GLY A 146 10.36 8.31 -3.51
C GLY A 146 11.54 8.52 -2.57
N SER A 147 12.77 8.16 -2.98
CA SER A 147 14.00 8.25 -2.19
C SER A 147 13.86 7.77 -0.74
N ARG A 148 13.25 6.59 -0.54
CA ARG A 148 12.94 6.10 0.81
C ARG A 148 13.00 4.59 1.02
N PHE A 149 13.24 4.21 2.27
CA PHE A 149 13.04 2.85 2.76
C PHE A 149 11.73 2.76 3.52
N ILE A 150 10.94 1.73 3.20
CA ILE A 150 9.59 1.55 3.72
C ILE A 150 9.59 0.37 4.70
N TYR A 151 9.19 0.66 5.92
CA TYR A 151 8.91 -0.29 6.98
C TYR A 151 7.43 -0.29 7.26
N SER A 152 6.83 -1.45 7.46
CA SER A 152 5.39 -1.60 7.66
C SER A 152 5.12 -2.25 9.01
N GLN A 153 4.04 -1.81 9.68
CA GLN A 153 3.52 -2.53 10.84
C GLN A 153 3.11 -3.95 10.41
N MET A 154 3.49 -4.93 11.22
CA MET A 154 3.18 -6.34 11.03
C MET A 154 2.00 -6.76 11.89
N VAL A 155 1.01 -7.38 11.27
CA VAL A 155 -0.20 -7.86 11.92
C VAL A 155 -0.42 -9.32 11.54
N ASN A 156 -0.36 -10.21 12.52
CA ASN A 156 -0.39 -11.67 12.30
C ASN A 156 0.63 -12.18 11.27
N GLY A 157 1.78 -11.51 11.15
CA GLY A 157 2.82 -11.87 10.17
C GLY A 157 2.64 -11.26 8.78
N ILE A 158 1.56 -10.50 8.54
CA ILE A 158 1.27 -9.81 7.27
C ILE A 158 1.49 -8.29 7.46
N PRO A 159 2.20 -7.60 6.55
CA PRO A 159 2.41 -6.15 6.61
C PRO A 159 1.14 -5.35 6.23
N VAL A 160 0.94 -4.18 6.83
CA VAL A 160 -0.02 -3.15 6.41
C VAL A 160 0.59 -2.26 5.31
N GLY A 161 0.42 -2.67 4.06
CA GLY A 161 1.16 -2.15 2.90
C GLY A 161 0.51 -0.98 2.15
N ASP A 162 -0.35 -0.21 2.79
CA ASP A 162 -1.07 0.93 2.19
C ASP A 162 -0.56 2.29 2.66
N GLY A 163 0.43 2.31 3.57
CA GLY A 163 1.03 3.52 4.12
C GLY A 163 0.32 4.12 5.33
N THR A 164 -0.79 3.53 5.82
CA THR A 164 -1.46 4.02 7.04
C THR A 164 -0.79 3.52 8.33
N SER A 165 0.14 2.58 8.22
CA SER A 165 0.99 2.14 9.31
C SER A 165 2.40 1.83 8.84
N GLU A 166 3.13 2.89 8.52
CA GLU A 166 4.40 2.86 7.80
C GLU A 166 5.43 3.75 8.50
N ILE A 167 6.68 3.30 8.53
CA ILE A 167 7.84 4.16 8.77
C ILE A 167 8.56 4.33 7.43
N SER A 168 8.69 5.57 6.98
CA SER A 168 9.40 5.95 5.77
C SER A 168 10.68 6.67 6.15
N PHE A 169 11.83 6.04 5.94
CA PHE A 169 13.14 6.69 6.07
C PHE A 169 13.50 7.36 4.74
N ILE A 170 13.67 8.67 4.76
CA ILE A 170 13.95 9.48 3.57
C ILE A 170 15.46 9.77 3.55
N TYR A 171 16.10 9.45 2.43
CA TYR A 171 17.54 9.66 2.26
C TYR A 171 17.86 10.89 1.39
N GLY A 172 19.00 11.50 1.66
CA GLY A 172 19.54 12.62 0.89
C GLY A 172 20.29 12.17 -0.37
N SER A 173 20.83 13.13 -1.14
CA SER A 173 21.55 12.83 -2.39
C SER A 173 22.81 11.95 -2.21
N ASP A 174 23.40 11.97 -1.01
CA ASP A 174 24.53 11.11 -0.60
C ASP A 174 24.11 9.69 -0.22
N GLY A 175 22.82 9.45 0.03
CA GLY A 175 22.26 8.17 0.48
C GLY A 175 22.02 8.11 1.99
N ASP A 176 22.42 9.11 2.77
CA ASP A 176 22.26 9.11 4.21
C ASP A 176 20.82 9.43 4.61
N ILE A 177 20.33 8.85 5.70
CA ILE A 177 18.98 9.14 6.18
C ILE A 177 18.97 10.49 6.90
N ILE A 178 18.20 11.43 6.37
CA ILE A 178 18.07 12.79 6.90
C ILE A 178 16.80 12.99 7.73
N SER A 179 15.77 12.18 7.45
CA SER A 179 14.49 12.30 8.13
C SER A 179 13.73 10.98 8.10
N TYR A 180 12.71 10.88 8.94
CA TYR A 180 11.73 9.83 8.80
C TYR A 180 10.33 10.33 9.11
N GLN A 181 9.37 9.67 8.48
CA GLN A 181 7.95 9.84 8.73
C GLN A 181 7.39 8.54 9.28
N GLN A 182 6.43 8.64 10.19
CA GLN A 182 5.79 7.50 10.82
C GLN A 182 4.28 7.71 10.90
N THR A 183 3.54 6.73 10.39
CA THR A 183 2.11 6.55 10.63
C THR A 183 1.90 5.28 11.44
N TYR A 184 0.84 5.22 12.23
CA TYR A 184 0.54 4.04 13.06
C TYR A 184 -0.95 3.77 13.11
N ALA A 185 -1.37 2.62 12.56
CA ALA A 185 -2.77 2.24 12.59
C ALA A 185 -3.23 1.80 14.00
N GLY A 186 -2.31 1.46 14.89
CA GLY A 186 -2.60 1.02 16.25
C GLY A 186 -2.83 -0.49 16.37
N PRO A 187 -3.26 -0.96 17.56
CA PRO A 187 -3.57 -2.37 17.77
C PRO A 187 -4.74 -2.83 16.90
N MET A 188 -4.58 -3.96 16.22
CA MET A 188 -5.61 -4.54 15.36
C MET A 188 -6.22 -5.82 15.93
N LYS A 189 -7.48 -6.09 15.56
CA LYS A 189 -8.21 -7.30 15.94
C LYS A 189 -8.84 -7.94 14.71
N GLU A 190 -8.78 -9.27 14.64
CA GLU A 190 -9.45 -10.04 13.60
C GLU A 190 -10.96 -9.80 13.65
N GLN A 191 -11.58 -9.73 12.47
CA GLN A 191 -13.03 -9.58 12.31
C GLN A 191 -13.55 -10.60 11.29
N GLY A 192 -14.69 -11.20 11.62
CA GLY A 192 -15.38 -12.12 10.72
C GLY A 192 -14.81 -13.54 10.71
N SER A 193 -14.88 -14.17 9.53
CA SER A 193 -14.32 -15.49 9.24
C SER A 193 -13.07 -15.35 8.38
N SER A 194 -12.25 -16.41 8.32
CA SER A 194 -11.14 -16.43 7.38
C SER A 194 -11.65 -16.46 5.95
N ASP A 195 -10.92 -15.79 5.07
CA ASP A 195 -11.20 -15.75 3.63
C ASP A 195 -10.27 -16.72 2.88
N GLU A 196 -10.79 -17.33 1.81
CA GLU A 196 -9.98 -18.08 0.86
C GLU A 196 -9.34 -17.09 -0.12
N LEU A 197 -8.00 -17.03 -0.13
CA LEU A 197 -7.27 -16.07 -0.94
C LEU A 197 -6.89 -16.64 -2.31
N ILE A 198 -6.81 -15.76 -3.31
CA ILE A 198 -6.19 -16.10 -4.59
C ILE A 198 -4.68 -16.32 -4.42
N THR A 199 -4.09 -17.13 -5.29
CA THR A 199 -2.64 -17.32 -5.32
C THR A 199 -1.90 -16.09 -5.86
N ALA A 200 -0.64 -15.93 -5.46
CA ALA A 200 0.26 -14.94 -6.06
C ALA A 200 0.37 -15.08 -7.59
N GLU A 201 0.34 -16.33 -8.08
CA GLU A 201 0.30 -16.62 -9.53
C GLU A 201 -0.95 -16.01 -10.17
N ARG A 202 -2.12 -16.26 -9.57
CA ARG A 202 -3.39 -15.71 -10.06
C ARG A 202 -3.40 -14.19 -10.04
N ALA A 203 -2.82 -13.55 -9.03
CA ALA A 203 -2.70 -12.10 -8.95
C ALA A 203 -1.86 -11.52 -10.11
N ILE A 204 -0.76 -12.18 -10.48
CA ILE A 204 0.06 -11.78 -11.63
C ILE A 204 -0.68 -12.01 -12.95
N GLU A 205 -1.41 -13.12 -13.10
CA GLU A 205 -2.25 -13.36 -14.28
C GLU A 205 -3.29 -12.25 -14.47
N ILE A 206 -3.90 -11.78 -13.38
CA ILE A 206 -4.87 -10.69 -13.40
C ILE A 206 -4.23 -9.42 -13.96
N LEU A 207 -3.03 -9.04 -13.51
CA LEU A 207 -2.30 -7.89 -14.07
C LEU A 207 -2.00 -8.08 -15.56
N PHE A 208 -1.54 -9.28 -15.94
CA PHE A 208 -1.24 -9.59 -17.33
C PHE A 208 -2.47 -9.48 -18.24
N GLN A 209 -3.60 -10.05 -17.82
CA GLN A 209 -4.86 -10.04 -18.57
C GLN A 209 -5.44 -8.64 -18.74
N ASN A 210 -5.19 -7.74 -17.77
CA ASN A 210 -5.62 -6.35 -17.81
C ASN A 210 -4.63 -5.42 -18.54
N ASN A 211 -3.53 -5.95 -19.09
CA ASN A 211 -2.48 -5.19 -19.78
C ASN A 211 -1.70 -4.21 -18.89
N GLU A 212 -1.67 -4.45 -17.56
CA GLU A 212 -0.86 -3.66 -16.64
C GLU A 212 0.64 -4.00 -16.72
N LEU A 213 0.96 -5.20 -17.24
CA LEU A 213 2.34 -5.62 -17.45
C LEU A 213 2.80 -5.27 -18.87
N GLU A 214 3.70 -4.30 -18.97
CA GLU A 214 4.34 -3.92 -20.23
C GLU A 214 5.30 -5.00 -20.73
N SER A 215 5.59 -5.01 -22.03
CA SER A 215 6.55 -5.96 -22.61
C SER A 215 7.98 -5.63 -22.17
N GLY A 216 8.75 -6.63 -21.75
CA GLY A 216 10.10 -6.42 -21.19
C GLY A 216 10.13 -5.98 -19.72
N SER A 217 8.98 -5.92 -19.05
CA SER A 217 8.88 -5.65 -17.61
C SER A 217 9.42 -6.83 -16.79
N LYS A 218 9.85 -6.53 -15.56
CA LYS A 218 10.25 -7.53 -14.57
C LYS A 218 9.30 -7.47 -13.39
N VAL A 219 8.59 -8.57 -13.17
CA VAL A 219 7.73 -8.75 -12.00
C VAL A 219 8.58 -9.24 -10.84
N GLU A 220 8.57 -8.54 -9.71
CA GLU A 220 9.21 -9.01 -8.48
C GLU A 220 8.27 -9.96 -7.70
N THR A 221 8.78 -10.56 -6.62
CA THR A 221 7.99 -11.48 -5.82
C THR A 221 6.79 -10.75 -5.18
N PRO A 222 5.54 -11.22 -5.40
CA PRO A 222 4.37 -10.64 -4.76
C PRO A 222 4.44 -10.74 -3.24
N ILE A 223 3.90 -9.72 -2.56
CA ILE A 223 3.85 -9.63 -1.10
C ILE A 223 2.38 -9.59 -0.68
N LEU A 224 1.96 -10.54 0.16
CA LEU A 224 0.65 -10.48 0.79
C LEU A 224 0.68 -9.35 1.82
N ALA A 225 -0.28 -8.43 1.76
CA ALA A 225 -0.35 -7.27 2.64
C ALA A 225 -1.80 -6.93 2.99
N TYR A 226 -2.00 -6.07 3.98
CA TYR A 226 -3.28 -5.45 4.29
C TYR A 226 -3.37 -4.04 3.70
N GLN A 227 -4.57 -3.68 3.23
CA GLN A 227 -4.92 -2.32 2.82
C GLN A 227 -6.24 -1.90 3.45
N ARG A 228 -6.35 -0.63 3.85
CA ARG A 228 -7.56 -0.03 4.41
C ARG A 228 -8.67 -0.03 3.36
N THR A 229 -9.70 -0.82 3.62
CA THR A 229 -10.90 -0.95 2.77
C THR A 229 -12.02 -0.05 3.26
N LEU A 230 -12.01 0.32 4.54
CA LEU A 230 -12.97 1.22 5.15
C LEU A 230 -12.29 2.12 6.17
N ASN A 231 -12.63 3.41 6.13
CA ASN A 231 -12.24 4.39 7.12
C ASN A 231 -13.49 5.10 7.66
N LEU A 232 -13.76 4.92 8.95
CA LEU A 232 -14.82 5.62 9.69
C LEU A 232 -14.18 6.46 10.81
N GLU A 233 -14.95 7.39 11.36
CA GLU A 233 -14.49 8.29 12.44
C GLU A 233 -13.91 7.54 13.65
N ASN A 234 -14.45 6.36 13.97
CA ASN A 234 -14.08 5.61 15.16
C ASN A 234 -13.25 4.35 14.89
N LEU A 235 -13.19 3.87 13.64
CA LEU A 235 -12.52 2.62 13.30
C LEU A 235 -12.12 2.56 11.84
N SER A 236 -11.24 1.62 11.53
CA SER A 236 -10.85 1.29 10.16
C SER A 236 -10.81 -0.21 9.96
N MET A 237 -11.19 -0.64 8.75
CA MET A 237 -11.11 -2.02 8.32
C MET A 237 -10.02 -2.17 7.28
N TYR A 238 -9.27 -3.25 7.40
CA TYR A 238 -8.17 -3.62 6.52
C TYR A 238 -8.46 -4.99 5.92
N GLY A 239 -8.40 -5.07 4.59
CA GLY A 239 -8.58 -6.29 3.83
C GLY A 239 -7.27 -6.74 3.17
N PRO A 240 -7.09 -8.04 2.93
CA PRO A 240 -5.88 -8.58 2.33
C PRO A 240 -5.80 -8.25 0.84
N ILE A 241 -4.59 -7.95 0.38
CA ILE A 241 -4.22 -7.60 -0.98
C ILE A 241 -2.88 -8.23 -1.36
N TRP A 242 -2.63 -8.40 -2.64
CA TRP A 242 -1.31 -8.69 -3.20
C TRP A 242 -0.67 -7.39 -3.68
N LEU A 243 0.47 -7.04 -3.09
CA LEU A 243 1.38 -6.04 -3.63
C LEU A 243 2.31 -6.72 -4.64
N ILE A 244 2.37 -6.18 -5.85
CA ILE A 244 3.18 -6.73 -6.94
C ILE A 244 4.09 -5.61 -7.46
N PRO A 245 5.35 -5.54 -6.97
CA PRO A 245 6.32 -4.62 -7.53
C PRO A 245 6.69 -5.05 -8.96
N VAL A 246 6.70 -4.09 -9.88
CA VAL A 246 7.03 -4.28 -11.29
C VAL A 246 8.04 -3.22 -11.69
N THR A 247 9.18 -3.67 -12.19
CA THR A 247 10.24 -2.79 -12.69
C THR A 247 10.24 -2.80 -14.20
N ASN A 248 10.10 -1.62 -14.78
CA ASN A 248 10.26 -1.36 -16.21
C ASN A 248 11.66 -0.82 -16.49
N SER A 249 11.96 -0.50 -17.75
CA SER A 249 13.32 -0.04 -18.13
C SER A 249 13.75 1.25 -17.44
N ASN A 250 12.80 2.11 -17.06
CA ASN A 250 13.08 3.41 -16.45
C ASN A 250 12.38 3.62 -15.10
N ASP A 251 11.23 2.97 -14.88
CA ASP A 251 10.33 3.27 -13.77
C ASP A 251 10.03 1.99 -12.97
N SER A 252 9.64 2.14 -11.70
CA SER A 252 9.25 1.05 -10.82
C SER A 252 7.91 1.33 -10.16
N GLU A 253 6.91 0.51 -10.45
CA GLU A 253 5.55 0.66 -9.94
C GLU A 253 5.15 -0.50 -9.03
N VAL A 254 4.26 -0.25 -8.07
CA VAL A 254 3.69 -1.31 -7.22
C VAL A 254 2.20 -1.44 -7.49
N PHE A 255 1.82 -2.53 -8.15
CA PHE A 255 0.42 -2.85 -8.39
C PHE A 255 -0.22 -3.49 -7.17
N ARG A 256 -1.53 -3.27 -7.02
CA ARG A 256 -2.35 -3.81 -5.95
C ARG A 256 -3.47 -4.64 -6.53
N VAL A 257 -3.58 -5.90 -6.10
CA VAL A 257 -4.65 -6.80 -6.50
C VAL A 257 -5.39 -7.28 -5.26
N ASP A 258 -6.72 -7.20 -5.28
CA ASP A 258 -7.57 -7.74 -4.22
C ASP A 258 -7.29 -9.23 -4.02
N ALA A 259 -6.96 -9.65 -2.79
CA ALA A 259 -6.58 -11.04 -2.52
C ALA A 259 -7.79 -11.98 -2.38
N ILE A 260 -9.02 -11.45 -2.25
CA ILE A 260 -10.24 -12.23 -2.01
C ILE A 260 -11.06 -12.37 -3.30
N ASP A 261 -11.10 -11.33 -4.14
CA ASP A 261 -11.87 -11.38 -5.38
C ASP A 261 -11.19 -12.27 -6.44
N THR A 262 -11.74 -13.47 -6.62
CA THR A 262 -11.30 -14.42 -7.66
C THR A 262 -11.40 -13.89 -9.09
N ASN A 263 -12.23 -12.88 -9.34
CA ASN A 263 -12.32 -12.20 -10.64
C ASN A 263 -11.22 -11.16 -10.83
N GLY A 264 -10.46 -10.85 -9.78
CA GLY A 264 -9.25 -10.05 -9.84
C GLY A 264 -9.52 -8.56 -10.01
N ARG A 265 -9.83 -7.89 -8.92
CA ARG A 265 -9.94 -6.43 -8.92
C ARG A 265 -8.57 -5.81 -8.67
N ILE A 266 -8.08 -5.05 -9.65
CA ILE A 266 -6.91 -4.18 -9.48
C ILE A 266 -7.37 -2.95 -8.70
N LEU A 267 -6.61 -2.60 -7.67
CA LEU A 267 -6.91 -1.51 -6.75
C LEU A 267 -6.02 -0.31 -7.07
N SER A 268 -6.61 0.88 -7.01
CA SER A 268 -5.84 2.12 -7.00
C SER A 268 -5.20 2.35 -5.63
N ASP A 269 -4.26 3.30 -5.57
CA ASP A 269 -3.70 3.77 -4.30
C ASP A 269 -4.81 4.20 -3.32
N PRO A 270 -4.61 3.98 -2.01
CA PRO A 270 -5.57 4.37 -0.99
C PRO A 270 -5.81 5.88 -1.03
N THR A 271 -7.07 6.28 -1.22
CA THR A 271 -7.50 7.68 -1.38
C THR A 271 -7.41 8.55 -0.12
N ASN A 272 -6.81 8.05 0.97
CA ASN A 272 -6.74 8.76 2.26
C ASN A 272 -5.46 8.38 3.06
N LYS A 273 -4.32 8.20 2.36
CA LYS A 273 -3.01 8.14 3.01
C LYS A 273 -2.65 9.55 3.50
N PRO A 274 -2.10 9.73 4.70
CA PRO A 274 -1.50 11.01 5.09
C PRO A 274 -0.46 11.41 4.04
N ASP A 275 -0.54 12.63 3.49
CA ASP A 275 0.43 13.10 2.51
C ASP A 275 1.83 13.08 3.14
N LEU A 276 2.67 12.16 2.65
CA LEU A 276 4.09 12.12 2.98
C LEU A 276 4.75 13.21 2.14
N GLU A 277 4.93 14.41 2.70
CA GLU A 277 5.56 15.52 1.99
C GLU A 277 6.99 15.12 1.57
N GLU A 278 7.30 15.25 0.28
CA GLU A 278 8.67 15.23 -0.24
C GLU A 278 9.36 16.51 0.24
N ILE A 279 10.43 16.36 1.01
CA ILE A 279 11.25 17.49 1.43
C ILE A 279 12.13 17.84 0.23
N ASP A 280 11.68 18.81 -0.58
CA ASP A 280 12.50 19.42 -1.64
C ASP A 280 13.83 19.92 -1.05
N GLU A 281 14.91 19.67 -1.78
CA GLU A 281 16.30 19.99 -1.44
C GLU A 281 16.41 21.37 -0.75
N LEU A 282 17.05 21.38 0.42
CA LEU A 282 17.40 22.61 1.13
C LEU A 282 18.30 23.47 0.22
N GLU A 283 17.71 24.46 -0.44
CA GLU A 283 18.48 25.50 -1.12
C GLU A 283 19.42 26.16 -0.10
N ASP A 284 20.71 26.09 -0.43
CA ASP A 284 21.85 26.71 0.26
C ASP A 284 21.56 28.17 0.64
N THR A 285 21.19 28.40 1.90
CA THR A 285 21.07 29.76 2.47
C THR A 285 22.43 30.26 2.95
N SER A 286 23.38 30.33 2.02
CA SER A 286 24.61 31.11 2.19
C SER A 286 24.38 32.56 1.77
N ASP A 287 23.58 33.29 2.55
CA ASP A 287 23.68 34.76 2.60
C ASP A 287 23.61 35.24 4.05
N MET A 288 24.79 35.27 4.67
CA MET A 288 25.05 36.05 5.88
C MET A 288 24.79 37.53 5.59
N GLN A 289 23.73 38.09 6.17
CA GLN A 289 23.60 39.54 6.31
C GLN A 289 24.37 40.02 7.55
N GLU A 290 25.43 40.81 7.29
CA GLU A 290 26.16 41.61 8.28
C GLU A 290 25.23 42.51 9.11
N PRO A 291 25.56 42.80 10.38
CA PRO A 291 24.81 43.76 11.18
C PRO A 291 25.22 45.19 10.81
N THR A 292 24.26 45.99 10.34
CA THR A 292 24.43 47.44 10.21
C THR A 292 24.61 48.09 11.59
N GLU A 293 25.75 48.77 11.76
CA GLU A 293 25.96 49.79 12.79
C GLU A 293 24.91 50.90 12.67
N ALA A 294 24.38 51.35 13.82
CA ALA A 294 23.67 52.62 13.92
C ALA A 294 24.37 53.48 14.98
N GLU A 295 25.12 54.48 14.50
CA GLU A 295 25.42 55.70 15.23
C GLU A 295 24.14 56.56 15.31
N GLU A 296 23.68 56.85 16.54
CA GLU A 296 23.37 58.18 17.09
C GLU A 296 22.81 58.09 18.52
#